data_AF-A0A8J2R683-F1
#
_entry.id   AF-A0A8J2R683-F1
#
_cell.length_a   1.000
_cell.length_b   1.000
_cell.length_c   1.000
_cell.angle_alpha   90.00
_cell.angle_beta   90.00
_cell.angle_gamma   90.00
#
_symmetry.space_group_name_H-M   'P 1'
#
loop_
_entity.id
_entity.type
_entity.pdbx_description
1 polymer ?
#
loop_
_entity_poly.entity_id
_entity_poly.type
_entity_poly.pdbx_seq_one_letter_code
_entity_poly.pdbx_strand_id
1 'polypeptide(L)'
;MVEEKQARYVVSAWEPALEMIFRYHPSAKFAYTGRLDINDFTQEGFYVQKRLGSSFHTLKQLADSRDPIYTVMFMPGGDNEPLDIRTPYQPSESRLTMTASSKLRFSVFPDDSNLRSYLLRLRIWFGDPYREKCEEVSTSLKARAQLLGEFVAEQMSGLNQDRDCSMPSVNLHIADIMTELKSCIIGLGFIRCGGPLERAVLYKVLADRVGLPCALYRGSSAHAWCEVAVPEMDPNGPMDKDERFPAGLLRANYVVDLMERPGRLLPLSSPEAKNVCGAKCTPYTARVLDPVCKCEH
;
A
#
# COMPACT_ATOMS: atom_id res chain seq x y z
N MET A 1 -9.76 19.68 -0.41
CA MET A 1 -10.62 18.53 -0.02
C MET A 1 -10.86 18.62 1.48
N VAL A 2 -12.10 18.97 1.83
CA VAL A 2 -12.59 19.41 3.16
C VAL A 2 -11.73 20.47 3.84
N GLU A 3 -12.11 21.71 3.61
CA GLU A 3 -11.57 22.86 4.34
C GLU A 3 -12.27 23.04 5.70
N GLU A 4 -13.57 22.75 5.79
CA GLU A 4 -14.39 23.00 6.97
C GLU A 4 -14.66 21.71 7.77
N LYS A 5 -13.70 21.22 8.55
CA LYS A 5 -13.90 19.99 9.36
C LYS A 5 -14.96 20.12 10.45
N GLN A 6 -15.36 21.35 10.80
CA GLN A 6 -16.43 21.61 11.78
C GLN A 6 -17.82 21.23 11.24
N ALA A 7 -17.98 21.16 9.91
CA ALA A 7 -19.24 20.75 9.28
C ALA A 7 -19.68 19.33 9.68
N ARG A 8 -18.73 18.46 10.11
CA ARG A 8 -19.02 17.12 10.62
C ARG A 8 -19.93 17.10 11.84
N TYR A 9 -19.88 18.16 12.66
CA TYR A 9 -20.68 18.27 13.87
C TYR A 9 -22.06 18.87 13.62
N VAL A 10 -22.28 19.39 12.41
CA VAL A 10 -23.51 20.09 12.01
C VAL A 10 -24.33 19.25 11.03
N VAL A 11 -23.70 18.41 10.22
CA VAL A 11 -24.36 17.61 9.18
C VAL A 11 -24.22 16.12 9.49
N SER A 12 -25.32 15.48 9.87
CA SER A 12 -25.34 14.04 10.21
C SER A 12 -24.96 13.11 9.04
N ALA A 13 -25.17 13.55 7.80
CA ALA A 13 -24.77 12.82 6.59
C ALA A 13 -23.29 12.98 6.23
N TRP A 14 -22.52 13.77 6.99
CA TRP A 14 -21.14 14.12 6.64
C TRP A 14 -20.19 12.91 6.64
N GLU A 15 -20.25 12.08 7.69
CA GLU A 15 -19.39 10.89 7.81
C GLU A 15 -19.72 9.82 6.75
N PRO A 16 -21.00 9.45 6.52
CA PRO A 16 -21.34 8.55 5.42
C PRO A 16 -20.92 9.08 4.05
N ALA A 17 -21.08 10.38 3.80
CA ALA A 17 -20.67 10.98 2.53
C ALA A 17 -19.15 10.91 2.33
N LEU A 18 -18.36 11.19 3.37
CA LEU A 18 -16.90 11.05 3.30
C LEU A 18 -16.47 9.60 3.10
N GLU A 19 -17.07 8.65 3.81
CA GLU A 19 -16.73 7.24 3.65
C GLU A 19 -17.03 6.76 2.22
N MET A 20 -18.15 7.20 1.65
CA MET A 20 -18.50 6.91 0.26
C MET A 20 -17.48 7.50 -0.73
N ILE A 21 -17.03 8.74 -0.54
CA ILE A 21 -15.98 9.35 -1.37
C ILE A 21 -14.68 8.54 -1.24
N PHE A 22 -14.27 8.22 -0.02
CA PHE A 22 -13.02 7.53 0.26
C PHE A 22 -12.98 6.10 -0.26
N ARG A 23 -14.13 5.42 -0.31
CA ARG A 23 -14.26 4.09 -0.91
C ARG A 23 -13.81 4.02 -2.37
N TYR A 24 -14.02 5.08 -3.13
CA TYR A 24 -13.63 5.16 -4.55
C TYR A 24 -12.34 5.96 -4.80
N HIS A 25 -11.76 6.55 -3.76
CA HIS A 25 -10.58 7.40 -3.87
C HIS A 25 -9.54 7.08 -2.78
N PRO A 26 -8.85 5.93 -2.89
CA PRO A 26 -7.82 5.53 -1.91
C PRO A 26 -6.70 6.55 -1.75
N SER A 27 -6.25 7.23 -2.80
CA SER A 27 -5.28 8.34 -2.69
C SER A 27 -5.77 9.47 -1.79
N ALA A 28 -7.04 9.85 -1.94
CA ALA A 28 -7.66 10.90 -1.15
C ALA A 28 -7.82 10.45 0.30
N LYS A 29 -8.30 9.21 0.52
CA LYS A 29 -8.44 8.61 1.86
C LYS A 29 -7.10 8.55 2.57
N PHE A 30 -6.08 8.00 1.92
CA PHE A 30 -4.76 7.83 2.50
C PHE A 30 -4.09 9.16 2.80
N ALA A 31 -4.20 10.13 1.88
CA ALA A 31 -3.71 11.48 2.13
C ALA A 31 -4.47 12.14 3.28
N TYR A 32 -5.80 12.00 3.38
CA TYR A 32 -6.58 12.71 4.38
C TYR A 32 -6.51 12.09 5.80
N THR A 33 -6.42 10.78 5.89
CA THR A 33 -6.49 10.03 7.16
C THR A 33 -5.14 9.47 7.60
N GLY A 34 -4.17 9.37 6.69
CA GLY A 34 -2.95 8.60 6.91
C GLY A 34 -3.19 7.09 6.97
N ARG A 35 -4.38 6.59 6.58
CA ARG A 35 -4.74 5.17 6.69
C ARG A 35 -5.48 4.64 5.47
N LEU A 36 -5.15 3.43 5.07
CA LEU A 36 -6.01 2.54 4.28
C LEU A 36 -6.25 1.30 5.13
N ASP A 37 -7.50 0.96 5.38
CA ASP A 37 -7.89 -0.21 6.17
C ASP A 37 -7.77 -1.51 5.36
N ILE A 38 -7.98 -2.64 6.02
CA ILE A 38 -7.97 -3.97 5.39
C ILE A 38 -9.01 -4.12 4.26
N ASN A 39 -10.05 -3.30 4.28
CA ASN A 39 -11.14 -3.30 3.28
C ASN A 39 -10.93 -2.27 2.17
N ASP A 40 -9.91 -1.41 2.29
CA ASP A 40 -9.56 -0.44 1.26
C ASP A 40 -8.58 -1.09 0.28
N PHE A 41 -9.13 -1.62 -0.83
CA PHE A 41 -8.35 -2.31 -1.84
C PHE A 41 -7.71 -1.34 -2.85
N THR A 42 -6.45 -1.57 -3.20
CA THR A 42 -5.72 -0.75 -4.20
C THR A 42 -5.78 -1.34 -5.61
N GLN A 43 -6.82 -2.12 -5.95
CA GLN A 43 -6.90 -2.87 -7.21
C GLN A 43 -7.02 -1.98 -8.44
N GLU A 44 -7.87 -0.94 -8.37
CA GLU A 44 -8.08 0.06 -9.41
C GLU A 44 -6.92 1.06 -9.54
N GLY A 45 -5.90 0.90 -8.70
CA GLY A 45 -4.73 1.74 -8.65
C GLY A 45 -4.95 3.04 -7.88
N PHE A 46 -3.84 3.63 -7.45
CA PHE A 46 -3.83 4.88 -6.69
C PHE A 46 -2.43 5.49 -6.73
N TYR A 47 -2.32 6.74 -6.27
CA TYR A 47 -1.04 7.42 -6.11
C TYR A 47 -0.82 7.95 -4.69
N VAL A 48 0.45 8.13 -4.33
CA VAL A 48 0.90 8.60 -3.03
C VAL A 48 1.97 9.68 -3.23
N GLN A 49 1.79 10.85 -2.61
CA GLN A 49 2.85 11.86 -2.57
C GLN A 49 3.91 11.46 -1.55
N LYS A 50 5.20 11.52 -1.89
CA LYS A 50 6.29 11.28 -0.93
C LYS A 50 6.29 12.33 0.17
N ARG A 51 6.04 13.59 -0.16
CA ARG A 51 5.88 14.66 0.82
C ARG A 51 4.42 14.96 1.06
N LEU A 52 4.05 15.07 2.33
CA LEU A 52 2.72 15.51 2.71
C LEU A 52 2.67 17.04 2.65
N GLY A 53 1.68 17.58 1.93
CA GLY A 53 1.43 19.01 1.83
C GLY A 53 0.49 19.55 2.92
N SER A 54 -0.06 20.74 2.71
CA SER A 54 -1.21 21.26 3.49
C SER A 54 -2.55 20.98 2.80
N SER A 55 -2.54 20.40 1.61
CA SER A 55 -3.75 20.11 0.85
C SER A 55 -3.54 18.90 -0.05
N PHE A 56 -4.62 18.17 -0.29
CA PHE A 56 -4.64 17.11 -1.27
C PHE A 56 -4.75 17.69 -2.68
N HIS A 57 -3.86 17.24 -3.57
CA HIS A 57 -3.81 17.68 -4.96
C HIS A 57 -4.07 16.50 -5.89
N THR A 58 -4.79 16.75 -6.97
CA THR A 58 -4.97 15.79 -8.08
C THR A 58 -3.65 15.64 -8.86
N LEU A 59 -3.48 14.52 -9.57
CA LEU A 59 -2.28 14.32 -10.41
C LEU A 59 -2.08 15.43 -11.45
N LYS A 60 -3.17 15.96 -12.02
CA LYS A 60 -3.09 17.09 -12.96
C LYS A 60 -2.48 18.34 -12.31
N GLN A 61 -2.80 18.59 -11.05
CA GLN A 61 -2.24 19.73 -10.29
C GLN A 61 -0.80 19.48 -9.83
N LEU A 62 -0.39 18.22 -9.77
CA LEU A 62 0.94 17.82 -9.33
C LEU A 62 1.92 17.56 -10.49
N ALA A 63 1.47 17.63 -11.74
CA ALA A 63 2.30 17.36 -12.91
C ALA A 63 3.56 18.26 -12.96
N ASP A 64 3.45 19.49 -12.46
CA ASP A 64 4.54 20.47 -12.38
C ASP A 64 5.23 20.50 -11.00
N SER A 65 4.88 19.58 -10.11
CA SER A 65 5.48 19.48 -8.78
C SER A 65 6.93 19.04 -8.87
N ARG A 66 7.77 19.54 -7.94
CA ARG A 66 9.13 19.02 -7.74
C ARG A 66 9.18 17.82 -6.79
N ASP A 67 8.10 17.57 -6.06
CA ASP A 67 8.06 16.49 -5.08
C ASP A 67 7.67 15.16 -5.74
N PRO A 68 8.32 14.03 -5.34
CA PRO A 68 8.04 12.73 -5.93
C PRO A 68 6.61 12.25 -5.65
N ILE A 69 6.00 11.64 -6.65
CA ILE A 69 4.66 11.04 -6.59
C ILE A 69 4.77 9.60 -7.06
N TYR A 70 4.37 8.67 -6.19
CA TYR A 70 4.36 7.25 -6.47
C TYR A 70 3.02 6.87 -7.07
N THR A 71 3.04 6.20 -8.20
CA THR A 71 1.85 5.69 -8.88
C THR A 71 1.84 4.17 -8.81
N VAL A 72 0.66 3.63 -8.53
CA VAL A 72 0.41 2.21 -8.43
C VAL A 72 -0.70 1.90 -9.42
N MET A 73 -0.33 1.36 -10.56
CA MET A 73 -1.26 0.96 -11.60
C MET A 73 -0.78 -0.37 -12.17
N PHE A 74 -1.65 -1.38 -12.16
CA PHE A 74 -1.42 -2.57 -12.95
C PHE A 74 -2.38 -2.49 -14.13
N MET A 75 -2.03 -1.64 -15.09
CA MET A 75 -2.75 -1.62 -16.35
C MET A 75 -2.62 -2.99 -17.00
N PRO A 76 -3.70 -3.58 -17.55
CA PRO A 76 -3.56 -4.77 -18.38
C PRO A 76 -2.60 -4.41 -19.52
N GLY A 77 -1.50 -5.15 -19.62
CA GLY A 77 -0.55 -4.97 -20.71
C GLY A 77 -1.30 -5.14 -22.03
N GLY A 78 -1.01 -4.27 -23.02
CA GLY A 78 -1.63 -4.37 -24.34
C GLY A 78 -1.54 -5.79 -24.91
N ASP A 79 -2.69 -6.31 -25.34
CA ASP A 79 -2.96 -7.43 -26.24
C ASP A 79 -2.23 -8.78 -26.09
N ASN A 80 -1.43 -9.03 -25.05
CA ASN A 80 -0.69 -10.30 -24.92
C ASN A 80 -0.60 -10.89 -23.49
N GLU A 81 -1.55 -10.60 -22.59
CA GLU A 81 -1.71 -11.41 -21.37
C GLU A 81 -2.81 -12.47 -21.58
N PRO A 82 -2.56 -13.76 -21.27
CA PRO A 82 -3.61 -14.76 -21.30
C PRO A 82 -4.63 -14.43 -20.20
N LEU A 83 -5.86 -14.19 -20.64
CA LEU A 83 -7.03 -13.96 -19.79
C LEU A 83 -7.13 -15.04 -18.70
N ASP A 84 -6.93 -14.63 -17.44
CA ASP A 84 -7.15 -15.49 -16.28
C ASP A 84 -8.67 -15.59 -16.02
N ILE A 85 -9.30 -16.59 -16.63
CA ILE A 85 -10.75 -16.89 -16.62
C ILE A 85 -11.32 -17.10 -15.20
N ARG A 86 -10.47 -17.21 -14.17
CA ARG A 86 -10.90 -17.64 -12.81
C ARG A 86 -11.06 -16.52 -11.79
N THR A 87 -10.77 -15.27 -12.12
CA THR A 87 -11.15 -14.16 -11.24
C THR A 87 -12.57 -13.75 -11.61
N PRO A 88 -13.59 -13.84 -10.73
CA PRO A 88 -14.88 -13.23 -11.01
C PRO A 88 -14.69 -11.72 -11.03
N TYR A 89 -14.34 -11.21 -12.21
CA TYR A 89 -14.53 -9.81 -12.55
C TYR A 89 -16.04 -9.58 -12.52
N GLN A 90 -16.56 -9.11 -11.39
CA GLN A 90 -17.80 -8.36 -11.40
C GLN A 90 -17.44 -6.96 -11.89
N PRO A 91 -17.76 -6.58 -13.14
CA PRO A 91 -17.78 -5.17 -13.48
C PRO A 91 -18.80 -4.53 -12.53
N SER A 92 -18.31 -3.75 -11.58
CA SER A 92 -19.15 -2.78 -10.89
C SER A 92 -19.85 -1.96 -11.97
N GLU A 93 -21.18 -2.02 -12.02
CA GLU A 93 -22.01 -1.20 -12.91
C GLU A 93 -22.03 0.28 -12.48
N SER A 94 -20.88 0.81 -12.08
CA SER A 94 -20.62 2.25 -12.04
C SER A 94 -20.19 2.69 -13.44
N ARG A 95 -21.09 2.54 -14.42
CA ARG A 95 -20.91 3.10 -15.76
C ARG A 95 -20.94 4.63 -15.65
N LEU A 96 -19.78 5.23 -15.44
CA LEU A 96 -19.48 6.48 -16.15
C LEU A 96 -19.41 6.07 -17.62
N THR A 97 -20.49 6.33 -18.35
CA THR A 97 -20.55 6.20 -19.80
C THR A 97 -19.33 6.90 -20.41
N MET A 98 -18.33 6.10 -20.79
CA MET A 98 -17.19 6.55 -21.57
C MET A 98 -17.68 6.82 -22.99
N THR A 99 -18.23 8.02 -23.20
CA THR A 99 -18.42 8.57 -24.55
C THR A 99 -17.09 8.55 -25.28
N ALA A 100 -17.05 8.04 -26.51
CA ALA A 100 -15.86 7.84 -27.34
C ALA A 100 -14.95 9.09 -27.57
N SER A 101 -15.35 10.26 -27.06
CA SER A 101 -14.52 11.47 -26.94
C SER A 101 -13.58 11.47 -25.72
N SER A 102 -13.66 10.50 -24.79
CA SER A 102 -12.75 10.36 -23.65
C SER A 102 -11.41 9.69 -24.00
N LYS A 103 -10.99 9.74 -25.27
CA LYS A 103 -9.60 9.54 -25.72
C LYS A 103 -8.65 10.65 -25.22
N LEU A 104 -8.99 11.35 -24.14
CA LEU A 104 -8.07 12.19 -23.38
C LEU A 104 -7.09 11.28 -22.62
N ARG A 105 -6.16 10.72 -23.40
CA ARG A 105 -4.77 10.43 -23.06
C ARG A 105 -4.56 9.90 -21.63
N PHE A 106 -4.67 8.57 -21.48
CA PHE A 106 -3.96 7.80 -20.45
C PHE A 106 -2.42 7.84 -20.62
N SER A 107 -1.86 8.90 -21.20
CA SER A 107 -0.41 9.10 -21.36
C SER A 107 0.26 9.71 -20.13
N VAL A 108 -0.43 9.76 -18.98
CA VAL A 108 0.05 10.42 -17.76
C VAL A 108 0.80 9.45 -16.84
N PHE A 109 0.49 8.15 -16.92
CA PHE A 109 1.12 7.15 -16.07
C PHE A 109 2.24 6.44 -16.82
N PRO A 110 3.42 6.27 -16.19
CA PRO A 110 4.44 5.40 -16.75
C PRO A 110 3.91 3.96 -16.79
N ASP A 111 4.17 3.24 -17.88
CA ASP A 111 3.93 1.80 -17.90
C ASP A 111 4.91 1.12 -16.94
N ASP A 112 4.39 0.57 -15.85
CA ASP A 112 5.18 -0.05 -14.79
C ASP A 112 5.28 -1.57 -15.01
N SER A 113 6.16 -1.96 -15.94
CA SER A 113 6.48 -3.37 -16.22
C SER A 113 7.14 -4.06 -15.02
N ASN A 114 7.87 -3.31 -14.19
CA ASN A 114 8.53 -3.84 -13.00
C ASN A 114 7.51 -4.27 -11.94
N LEU A 115 6.49 -3.46 -11.67
CA LEU A 115 5.46 -3.79 -10.69
C LEU A 115 4.65 -5.03 -11.10
N ARG A 116 4.35 -5.18 -12.40
CA ARG A 116 3.75 -6.40 -12.95
C ARG A 116 4.66 -7.62 -12.78
N SER A 117 5.96 -7.45 -13.06
CA SER A 117 6.97 -8.50 -12.85
C SER A 117 7.10 -8.90 -11.38
N TYR A 118 6.98 -7.94 -10.45
CA TYR A 118 6.98 -8.23 -9.01
C TYR A 118 5.80 -9.09 -8.62
N LEU A 119 4.59 -8.78 -9.11
CA LEU A 119 3.42 -9.59 -8.83
C LEU A 119 3.55 -11.02 -9.39
N LEU A 120 4.07 -11.16 -10.61
CA LEU A 120 4.33 -12.48 -11.21
C LEU A 120 5.35 -13.28 -10.39
N ARG A 121 6.48 -12.67 -10.04
CA ARG A 121 7.51 -13.30 -9.19
C ARG A 121 6.98 -13.67 -7.82
N LEU A 122 6.16 -12.81 -7.20
CA LEU A 122 5.53 -13.09 -5.91
C LEU A 122 4.60 -14.31 -5.98
N ARG A 123 3.81 -14.44 -7.06
CA ARG A 123 2.97 -15.62 -7.28
C ARG A 123 3.81 -16.89 -7.41
N ILE A 124 4.92 -16.84 -8.13
CA ILE A 124 5.88 -17.96 -8.23
C ILE A 124 6.52 -18.26 -6.87
N TRP A 125 6.86 -17.21 -6.12
CA TRP A 125 7.48 -17.31 -4.80
C TRP A 125 6.60 -18.01 -3.78
N PHE A 126 5.29 -17.74 -3.82
CA PHE A 126 4.31 -18.45 -2.99
C PHE A 126 4.09 -19.91 -3.42
N GLY A 127 4.60 -20.32 -4.58
CA GLY A 127 4.49 -21.66 -5.13
C GLY A 127 3.36 -21.79 -6.16
N ASP A 128 3.65 -22.51 -7.24
CA ASP A 128 2.67 -22.96 -8.23
C ASP A 128 1.76 -24.04 -7.60
N PRO A 129 0.42 -24.07 -7.83
CA PRO A 129 -0.47 -25.16 -7.41
C PRO A 129 -0.05 -26.58 -7.86
N TYR A 130 0.97 -26.73 -8.71
CA TYR A 130 1.51 -28.01 -9.19
C TYR A 130 2.68 -28.59 -8.38
N ARG A 131 3.04 -27.98 -7.25
CA ARG A 131 3.90 -28.67 -6.28
C ARG A 131 3.05 -29.69 -5.53
N GLU A 132 2.89 -30.88 -6.13
CA GLU A 132 2.25 -32.04 -5.52
C GLU A 132 2.79 -32.23 -4.09
N LYS A 133 1.86 -32.24 -3.11
CA LYS A 133 2.04 -32.37 -1.65
C LYS A 133 2.45 -31.09 -0.89
N CYS A 134 1.48 -30.21 -0.64
CA CYS A 134 1.42 -29.46 0.61
C CYS A 134 -0.02 -29.50 1.13
N GLU A 135 -0.29 -30.39 2.08
CA GLU A 135 -1.58 -30.59 2.76
C GLU A 135 -1.87 -29.54 3.86
N GLU A 136 -1.21 -28.38 3.88
CA GLU A 136 -1.30 -27.44 5.01
C GLU A 136 -1.70 -26.03 4.54
N VAL A 137 -3.01 -25.77 4.49
CA VAL A 137 -3.57 -24.48 4.03
C VAL A 137 -3.99 -23.56 5.19
N SER A 138 -3.90 -23.98 6.44
CA SER A 138 -4.36 -23.16 7.58
C SER A 138 -3.24 -22.39 8.30
N THR A 139 -1.98 -22.87 8.27
CA THR A 139 -0.75 -22.15 8.69
C THR A 139 -0.30 -21.07 7.68
N SER A 140 -1.07 -20.87 6.60
CA SER A 140 -0.65 -20.24 5.36
C SER A 140 -0.66 -18.70 5.34
N LEU A 141 -1.57 -18.02 6.06
CA LEU A 141 -1.67 -16.55 5.98
C LEU A 141 -0.53 -15.84 6.72
N LYS A 142 -0.14 -16.37 7.90
CA LYS A 142 0.99 -15.85 8.67
C LYS A 142 2.27 -15.95 7.85
N ALA A 143 2.57 -17.15 7.34
CA ALA A 143 3.74 -17.41 6.52
C ALA A 143 3.76 -16.54 5.25
N ARG A 144 2.62 -16.41 4.55
CA ARG A 144 2.51 -15.54 3.36
C ARG A 144 2.75 -14.07 3.69
N ALA A 145 2.25 -13.59 4.84
CA ALA A 145 2.51 -12.22 5.29
C ALA A 145 4.00 -11.99 5.58
N GLN A 146 4.68 -12.99 6.16
CA GLN A 146 6.12 -12.94 6.43
C GLN A 146 6.94 -12.93 5.13
N LEU A 147 6.68 -13.91 4.25
CA LEU A 147 7.34 -14.04 2.95
C LEU A 147 7.14 -12.80 2.08
N LEU A 148 5.96 -12.18 2.13
CA LEU A 148 5.72 -10.92 1.42
C LEU A 148 6.64 -9.80 1.92
N GLY A 149 6.91 -9.74 3.23
CA GLY A 149 7.78 -8.71 3.80
C GLY A 149 9.23 -8.90 3.37
N GLU A 150 9.70 -10.15 3.36
CA GLU A 150 11.00 -10.53 2.82
C GLU A 150 11.12 -10.17 1.33
N PHE A 151 10.09 -10.54 0.54
CA PHE A 151 10.04 -10.25 -0.89
C PHE A 151 10.10 -8.75 -1.19
N VAL A 152 9.33 -7.93 -0.46
CA VAL A 152 9.33 -6.47 -0.60
C VAL A 152 10.70 -5.89 -0.31
N ALA A 153 11.36 -6.34 0.76
CA ALA A 153 12.71 -5.92 1.06
C ALA A 153 13.70 -6.32 -0.03
N GLU A 154 13.60 -7.52 -0.59
CA GLU A 154 14.46 -7.92 -1.72
C GLU A 154 14.28 -6.99 -2.93
N GLN A 155 13.04 -6.61 -3.26
CA GLN A 155 12.80 -5.75 -4.43
C GLN A 155 13.30 -4.32 -4.23
N MET A 156 13.30 -3.84 -2.98
CA MET A 156 13.55 -2.44 -2.60
C MET A 156 14.82 -2.22 -1.75
N SER A 157 15.78 -3.16 -1.72
CA SER A 157 17.08 -2.99 -1.00
C SER A 157 18.26 -2.59 -1.90
N GLY A 158 18.01 -2.24 -3.16
CA GLY A 158 19.04 -1.92 -4.15
C GLY A 158 19.50 -3.14 -4.95
N LEU A 159 20.51 -2.93 -5.81
CA LEU A 159 21.10 -4.00 -6.63
C LEU A 159 22.00 -4.95 -5.82
N ASN A 160 22.55 -4.47 -4.70
CA ASN A 160 23.31 -5.24 -3.74
C ASN A 160 22.69 -5.00 -2.36
N GLN A 161 22.60 -6.03 -1.51
CA GLN A 161 22.10 -5.91 -0.12
C GLN A 161 22.92 -4.92 0.73
N ASP A 162 24.10 -4.50 0.24
CA ASP A 162 25.00 -3.56 0.88
C ASP A 162 24.59 -2.08 0.75
N ARG A 163 23.55 -1.74 -0.03
CA ARG A 163 23.06 -0.36 -0.03
C ARG A 163 22.37 -0.09 1.31
N ASP A 164 22.85 0.92 2.02
CA ASP A 164 22.13 1.45 3.16
C ASP A 164 20.81 2.05 2.63
N CYS A 165 19.67 1.46 3.00
CA CYS A 165 18.35 2.04 2.70
C CYS A 165 18.06 3.24 3.63
N SER A 166 19.09 4.03 3.91
CA SER A 166 19.02 5.25 4.68
C SER A 166 18.22 6.30 3.90
N MET A 167 17.60 7.23 4.63
CA MET A 167 16.81 8.29 4.00
C MET A 167 17.58 9.10 2.94
N PRO A 168 18.86 9.45 3.13
CA PRO A 168 19.67 10.07 2.09
C PRO A 168 19.81 9.22 0.83
N SER A 169 20.15 7.93 0.97
CA SER A 169 20.31 6.99 -0.16
C SER A 169 19.01 6.78 -0.92
N VAL A 170 17.88 6.67 -0.20
CA VAL A 170 16.54 6.60 -0.80
C VAL A 170 16.21 7.88 -1.57
N ASN A 171 16.46 9.05 -0.97
CA ASN A 171 16.19 10.34 -1.62
C ASN A 171 17.04 10.55 -2.88
N LEU A 172 18.32 10.16 -2.84
CA LEU A 172 19.21 10.23 -4.00
C LEU A 172 18.71 9.31 -5.13
N HIS A 173 18.40 8.06 -4.79
CA HIS A 173 17.84 7.09 -5.74
C HIS A 173 16.56 7.61 -6.43
N ILE A 174 15.66 8.24 -5.67
CA ILE A 174 14.43 8.83 -6.22
C ILE A 174 14.75 10.03 -7.13
N ALA A 175 15.70 10.88 -6.74
CA ALA A 175 16.11 12.02 -7.56
C ALA A 175 16.75 11.59 -8.89
N ASP A 176 17.52 10.51 -8.88
CA ASP A 176 18.09 9.91 -10.09
C ASP A 176 16.99 9.42 -11.03
N ILE A 177 15.99 8.68 -10.51
CA ILE A 177 14.84 8.22 -11.30
C ILE A 177 14.06 9.40 -11.89
N MET A 178 13.78 10.44 -11.10
CA MET A 178 13.06 11.62 -11.59
C MET A 178 13.81 12.32 -12.72
N THR A 179 15.14 12.36 -12.62
CA THR A 179 16.01 12.95 -13.65
C THR A 179 15.99 12.10 -14.92
N GLU A 180 16.07 10.78 -14.79
CA GLU A 180 15.99 9.84 -15.92
C GLU A 180 14.63 9.90 -16.63
N LEU A 181 13.54 9.84 -15.87
CA LEU A 181 12.18 9.91 -16.39
C LEU A 181 11.77 11.32 -16.83
N LYS A 182 12.53 12.36 -16.45
CA LYS A 182 12.18 13.78 -16.60
C LYS A 182 10.78 14.09 -16.07
N SER A 183 10.41 13.46 -14.96
CA SER A 183 9.08 13.52 -14.36
C SER A 183 9.15 13.29 -12.85
N CYS A 184 8.27 13.94 -12.09
CA CYS A 184 8.08 13.66 -10.67
C CYS A 184 7.13 12.49 -10.41
N ILE A 185 6.45 12.00 -11.45
CA ILE A 185 5.55 10.85 -11.40
C ILE A 185 6.36 9.58 -11.66
N ILE A 186 6.44 8.73 -10.65
CA ILE A 186 7.26 7.52 -10.63
C ILE A 186 6.34 6.32 -10.43
N GLY A 187 6.47 5.30 -11.28
CA GLY A 187 5.85 4.00 -11.02
C GLY A 187 6.51 3.33 -9.83
N LEU A 188 5.73 2.77 -8.90
CA LEU A 188 6.28 2.17 -7.68
C LEU A 188 7.33 1.07 -7.96
N GLY A 189 7.18 0.33 -9.07
CA GLY A 189 8.12 -0.72 -9.48
C GLY A 189 9.49 -0.20 -9.94
N PHE A 190 9.65 1.09 -10.24
CA PHE A 190 10.96 1.68 -10.54
C PHE A 190 11.80 1.93 -9.27
N ILE A 191 11.18 1.96 -8.09
CA ILE A 191 11.88 2.22 -6.83
C ILE A 191 12.60 0.95 -6.38
N ARG A 192 13.91 0.91 -6.60
CA ARG A 192 14.78 -0.21 -6.19
C ARG A 192 15.43 -0.01 -4.83
N CYS A 193 15.52 1.22 -4.33
CA CYS A 193 15.97 1.53 -2.97
C CYS A 193 14.86 2.29 -2.25
N GLY A 194 14.19 1.63 -1.31
CA GLY A 194 13.00 2.15 -0.62
C GLY A 194 13.20 2.23 0.89
N GLY A 195 12.65 3.28 1.50
CA GLY A 195 12.55 3.45 2.95
C GLY A 195 11.19 2.95 3.48
N PRO A 196 10.79 3.37 4.70
CA PRO A 196 9.55 2.91 5.33
C PRO A 196 8.31 3.16 4.46
N LEU A 197 8.19 4.36 3.86
CA LEU A 197 7.06 4.68 3.00
C LEU A 197 6.97 3.78 1.77
N GLU A 198 8.04 3.70 0.99
CA GLU A 198 8.02 2.99 -0.30
C GLU A 198 7.76 1.50 -0.09
N ARG A 199 8.40 0.91 0.92
CA ARG A 199 8.22 -0.49 1.28
C ARG A 199 6.81 -0.79 1.80
N ALA A 200 6.27 0.04 2.68
CA ALA A 200 4.91 -0.15 3.20
C ALA A 200 3.86 -0.04 2.08
N VAL A 201 4.00 0.94 1.18
CA VAL A 201 3.12 1.07 0.01
C VAL A 201 3.20 -0.18 -0.88
N LEU A 202 4.41 -0.67 -1.20
CA LEU A 202 4.57 -1.88 -2.01
C LEU A 202 3.97 -3.11 -1.32
N TYR A 203 4.19 -3.27 -0.02
CA TYR A 203 3.62 -4.36 0.76
C TYR A 203 2.09 -4.35 0.69
N LYS A 204 1.44 -3.21 1.00
CA LYS A 204 -0.02 -3.08 0.94
C LYS A 204 -0.56 -3.45 -0.44
N VAL A 205 0.07 -2.90 -1.48
CA VAL A 205 -0.37 -3.11 -2.86
C VAL A 205 -0.30 -4.58 -3.25
N LEU A 206 0.82 -5.24 -2.95
CA LEU A 206 0.99 -6.66 -3.26
C LEU A 206 0.08 -7.53 -2.38
N ALA A 207 -0.09 -7.20 -1.10
CA ALA A 207 -0.99 -7.87 -0.18
C ALA A 207 -2.43 -7.91 -0.71
N ASP A 208 -2.94 -6.76 -1.20
CA ASP A 208 -4.27 -6.67 -1.79
C ASP A 208 -4.43 -7.55 -3.04
N ARG A 209 -3.35 -7.75 -3.82
CA ARG A 209 -3.35 -8.61 -5.02
C ARG A 209 -3.33 -10.10 -4.71
N VAL A 210 -2.78 -10.48 -3.58
CA VAL A 210 -2.69 -11.89 -3.15
C VAL A 210 -3.75 -12.25 -2.11
N GLY A 211 -4.62 -11.30 -1.75
CA GLY A 211 -5.71 -11.50 -0.79
C GLY A 211 -5.25 -11.58 0.68
N LEU A 212 -4.15 -10.91 1.04
CA LEU A 212 -3.73 -10.76 2.43
C LEU A 212 -4.43 -9.54 3.05
N PRO A 213 -5.15 -9.68 4.18
CA PRO A 213 -5.84 -8.57 4.83
C PRO A 213 -4.80 -7.64 5.48
N CYS A 214 -4.51 -6.54 4.79
CA CYS A 214 -3.47 -5.60 5.14
C CYS A 214 -4.03 -4.17 5.23
N ALA A 215 -3.78 -3.50 6.34
CA ALA A 215 -3.94 -2.07 6.47
C ALA A 215 -2.59 -1.37 6.26
N LEU A 216 -2.62 -0.15 5.74
CA LEU A 216 -1.47 0.72 5.54
C LEU A 216 -1.66 1.98 6.37
N TYR A 217 -0.63 2.37 7.10
CA TYR A 217 -0.63 3.56 7.95
C TYR A 217 0.54 4.46 7.60
N ARG A 218 0.34 5.76 7.81
CA ARG A 218 1.33 6.79 7.56
C ARG A 218 1.35 7.78 8.71
N GLY A 219 2.44 7.78 9.47
CA GLY A 219 2.66 8.72 10.57
C GLY A 219 3.25 10.05 10.13
N SER A 220 4.08 10.05 9.07
CA SER A 220 4.70 11.27 8.53
C SER A 220 5.01 11.14 7.05
N SER A 221 5.64 12.16 6.45
CA SER A 221 6.02 12.15 5.03
C SER A 221 6.85 10.92 4.66
N ALA A 222 7.84 10.53 5.47
CA ALA A 222 8.72 9.41 5.17
C ALA A 222 8.45 8.14 6.00
N HIS A 223 7.49 8.18 6.92
CA HIS A 223 7.25 7.11 7.88
C HIS A 223 5.86 6.51 7.69
N ALA A 224 5.83 5.22 7.37
CA ALA A 224 4.63 4.41 7.18
C ALA A 224 4.93 2.95 7.50
N TRP A 225 3.89 2.20 7.83
CA TRP A 225 3.96 0.78 8.17
C TRP A 225 2.70 0.05 7.72
N CYS A 226 2.76 -1.27 7.71
CA CYS A 226 1.62 -2.13 7.43
C CYS A 226 1.21 -2.89 8.68
N GLU A 227 -0.10 -3.07 8.86
CA GLU A 227 -0.66 -3.98 9.84
C GLU A 227 -1.44 -5.08 9.13
N VAL A 228 -1.32 -6.32 9.58
CA VAL A 228 -2.00 -7.46 8.97
C VAL A 228 -2.91 -8.16 9.98
N ALA A 229 -4.00 -8.70 9.47
CA ALA A 229 -4.94 -9.49 10.24
C ALA A 229 -4.70 -10.98 9.99
N VAL A 230 -4.06 -11.65 10.94
CA VAL A 230 -3.74 -13.08 10.85
C VAL A 230 -4.57 -13.82 11.90
N PRO A 231 -5.40 -14.81 11.52
CA PRO A 231 -6.10 -15.62 12.50
C PRO A 231 -5.15 -16.27 13.50
N GLU A 232 -5.43 -16.13 14.79
CA GLU A 232 -4.72 -16.84 15.84
C GLU A 232 -5.46 -18.14 16.11
N MET A 233 -4.80 -19.26 15.84
CA MET A 233 -5.33 -20.58 16.16
C MET A 233 -5.23 -20.81 17.67
N ASP A 234 -6.31 -21.30 18.29
CA ASP A 234 -6.26 -21.75 19.68
C ASP A 234 -5.38 -23.02 19.75
N PRO A 235 -4.24 -22.99 20.47
CA PRO A 235 -3.36 -24.15 20.59
C PRO A 235 -4.02 -25.35 21.30
N ASN A 236 -5.13 -25.14 22.02
CA ASN A 236 -5.92 -26.20 22.64
C ASN A 236 -7.22 -26.53 21.87
N GLY A 237 -7.47 -25.84 20.76
CA GLY A 237 -8.62 -26.06 19.90
C GLY A 237 -8.46 -27.33 19.04
N PRO A 238 -9.57 -27.91 18.55
CA PRO A 238 -9.49 -29.03 17.61
C PRO A 238 -8.77 -28.59 16.32
N MET A 239 -7.61 -29.21 16.03
CA MET A 239 -6.73 -28.96 14.87
C MET A 239 -7.40 -29.13 13.49
N ASP A 240 -8.58 -29.75 13.44
CA ASP A 240 -9.25 -30.20 12.20
C ASP A 240 -10.30 -29.23 11.64
N LYS A 241 -10.37 -28.00 12.14
CA LYS A 241 -11.28 -27.00 11.58
C LYS A 241 -10.52 -26.03 10.70
N ASP A 242 -10.81 -26.07 9.39
CA ASP A 242 -10.63 -24.94 8.49
C ASP A 242 -11.45 -23.77 9.05
N GLU A 243 -10.88 -23.01 9.98
CA GLU A 243 -11.50 -21.83 10.54
C GLU A 243 -11.50 -20.73 9.47
N ARG A 244 -12.54 -20.78 8.61
CA ARG A 244 -12.81 -19.73 7.63
C ARG A 244 -13.38 -18.52 8.35
N PHE A 245 -12.51 -17.62 8.77
CA PHE A 245 -12.92 -16.32 9.28
C PHE A 245 -13.41 -15.44 8.12
N PRO A 246 -14.64 -14.91 8.15
CA PRO A 246 -15.06 -13.94 7.17
C PRO A 246 -14.16 -12.71 7.27
N ALA A 247 -13.65 -12.22 6.14
CA ALA A 247 -12.69 -11.12 6.09
C ALA A 247 -13.16 -9.86 6.85
N GLY A 248 -14.48 -9.62 6.91
CA GLY A 248 -15.08 -8.50 7.63
C GLY A 248 -15.03 -8.59 9.17
N LEU A 249 -14.66 -9.73 9.75
CA LEU A 249 -14.48 -9.90 11.19
C LEU A 249 -13.00 -9.94 11.62
N LEU A 250 -12.08 -10.04 10.66
CA LEU A 250 -10.66 -10.03 10.93
C LEU A 250 -10.24 -8.63 11.41
N ARG A 251 -9.43 -8.60 12.47
CA ARG A 251 -8.82 -7.37 12.99
C ARG A 251 -7.32 -7.51 12.87
N ALA A 252 -6.67 -6.42 12.48
CA ALA A 252 -5.22 -6.37 12.49
C ALA A 252 -4.71 -6.70 13.90
N ASN A 253 -3.74 -7.60 13.98
CA ASN A 253 -3.12 -8.07 15.22
C ASN A 253 -1.59 -8.05 15.16
N TYR A 254 -1.00 -7.83 13.98
CA TYR A 254 0.44 -7.71 13.81
C TYR A 254 0.83 -6.46 13.00
N VAL A 255 1.92 -5.81 13.41
CA VAL A 255 2.70 -4.90 12.57
C VAL A 255 3.69 -5.73 11.77
N VAL A 256 3.85 -5.42 10.48
CA VAL A 256 4.88 -6.05 9.65
C VAL A 256 6.16 -5.23 9.74
N ASP A 257 7.23 -5.85 10.23
CA ASP A 257 8.57 -5.27 10.13
C ASP A 257 9.04 -5.34 8.67
N LEU A 258 9.36 -4.17 8.10
CA LEU A 258 9.87 -4.01 6.74
C LEU A 258 11.27 -3.39 6.70
N MET A 259 11.82 -3.05 7.86
CA MET A 259 13.03 -2.24 7.99
C MET A 259 14.16 -2.98 8.71
N GLU A 260 13.94 -3.46 9.93
CA GLU A 260 15.01 -4.10 10.73
C GLU A 260 15.13 -5.58 10.39
N ARG A 261 14.02 -6.31 10.43
CA ARG A 261 13.93 -7.73 10.09
C ARG A 261 12.74 -7.96 9.16
N PRO A 262 12.89 -7.66 7.86
CA PRO A 262 11.81 -7.76 6.89
C PRO A 262 11.05 -9.09 6.97
N GLY A 263 9.72 -9.00 7.02
CA GLY A 263 8.84 -10.17 7.13
C GLY A 263 8.56 -10.60 8.57
N ARG A 264 9.25 -10.10 9.58
CA ARG A 264 8.89 -10.41 10.97
C ARG A 264 7.53 -9.78 11.31
N LEU A 265 6.64 -10.56 11.91
CA LEU A 265 5.36 -10.07 12.43
C LEU A 265 5.49 -9.75 13.91
N LEU A 266 5.23 -8.49 14.27
CA LEU A 266 5.31 -7.96 15.62
C LEU A 266 3.89 -7.85 16.18
N PRO A 267 3.54 -8.55 17.28
CA PRO A 267 2.22 -8.39 17.89
C PRO A 267 1.94 -6.92 18.20
N LEU A 268 0.74 -6.39 17.91
CA LEU A 268 0.43 -4.96 18.10
C LEU A 268 0.68 -4.44 19.53
N SER A 269 0.57 -5.31 20.53
CA SER A 269 0.82 -4.97 21.93
C SER A 269 2.30 -4.94 22.31
N SER A 270 3.20 -5.39 21.43
CA SER A 270 4.62 -5.53 21.73
C SER A 270 5.35 -4.18 21.73
N PRO A 271 6.43 -4.03 22.52
CA PRO A 271 7.27 -2.83 22.48
C PRO A 271 7.89 -2.57 21.10
N GLU A 272 8.29 -3.61 20.39
CA GLU A 272 8.88 -3.51 19.05
C GLU A 272 7.86 -2.96 18.05
N ALA A 273 6.59 -3.38 18.12
CA ALA A 273 5.53 -2.82 17.29
C ALA A 273 5.37 -1.31 17.55
N LYS A 274 5.44 -0.87 18.80
CA LYS A 274 5.39 0.57 19.15
C LYS A 274 6.56 1.35 18.57
N ASN A 275 7.76 0.76 18.54
CA ASN A 275 8.92 1.39 17.93
C ASN A 275 8.73 1.57 16.42
N VAL A 276 8.19 0.56 15.74
CA VAL A 276 7.90 0.63 14.30
C VAL A 276 6.81 1.66 13.97
N CYS A 277 5.75 1.74 14.77
CA CYS A 277 4.69 2.74 14.58
C CYS A 277 5.12 4.15 14.97
N GLY A 278 6.20 4.28 15.74
CA GLY A 278 6.65 5.51 16.35
C GLY A 278 5.68 6.07 17.41
N ALA A 279 6.01 7.24 17.95
CA ALA A 279 5.04 8.00 18.71
C ALA A 279 3.83 8.29 17.82
N LYS A 280 2.61 8.23 18.39
CA LYS A 280 1.40 8.68 17.70
C LYS A 280 1.57 10.16 17.37
N CYS A 281 2.12 10.47 16.20
CA CYS A 281 1.96 11.79 15.61
C CYS A 281 0.45 12.01 15.49
N THR A 282 0.01 13.23 15.80
CA THR A 282 -1.36 13.65 15.52
C THR A 282 -1.69 13.19 14.10
N PRO A 283 -2.80 12.44 13.90
CA PRO A 283 -3.14 11.90 12.59
C PRO A 283 -3.05 13.05 11.61
N TYR A 284 -2.27 12.90 10.53
CA TYR A 284 -1.98 13.98 9.60
C TYR A 284 -3.30 14.65 9.20
N THR A 285 -3.54 15.80 9.82
CA THR A 285 -4.59 16.70 9.42
C THR A 285 -3.88 17.73 8.58
N ALA A 286 -4.15 17.71 7.28
CA ALA A 286 -3.64 18.63 6.27
C ALA A 286 -3.94 20.11 6.58
N ARG A 287 -3.53 20.63 7.73
CA ARG A 287 -3.69 22.03 8.14
C ARG A 287 -2.60 22.56 9.05
N VAL A 288 -1.83 21.73 9.76
CA VAL A 288 -0.76 22.24 10.61
C VAL A 288 0.37 21.20 10.69
N LEU A 289 1.51 21.50 10.07
CA LEU A 289 2.77 20.94 10.55
C LEU A 289 3.03 21.60 11.89
N ASP A 290 3.18 20.82 12.97
CA ASP A 290 3.84 21.37 14.15
C ASP A 290 5.21 21.90 13.69
N PRO A 291 5.58 23.15 14.05
CA PRO A 291 6.89 23.66 13.73
C PRO A 291 7.88 22.79 14.52
N VAL A 292 8.56 21.89 13.80
CA VAL A 292 9.52 20.90 14.30
C VAL A 292 8.84 19.67 14.90
N CYS A 293 9.09 18.48 14.30
CA CYS A 293 8.93 17.24 15.06
C CYS A 293 9.87 17.33 16.27
N LYS A 294 9.31 17.43 17.47
CA LYS A 294 10.04 17.21 18.73
C LYS A 294 10.26 15.72 18.95
N CYS A 295 10.86 15.08 17.94
CA CYS A 295 11.38 13.74 18.03
C CYS A 295 12.65 13.83 18.91
N GLU A 296 12.52 13.89 20.24
CA GLU A 296 13.64 13.72 21.16
C GLU A 296 13.86 12.21 21.38
N HIS A 297 14.97 11.73 20.81
CA HIS A 297 15.60 10.40 20.96
C HIS A 297 14.87 9.18 20.39
#